data_AF-A0A2T9YFB1-F1
#
_entry.id   AF-A0A2T9YFB1-F1
#
_cell.length_a   1.000
_cell.length_b   1.000
_cell.length_c   1.000
_cell.angle_alpha   90.00
_cell.angle_beta   90.00
_cell.angle_gamma   90.00
#
_symmetry.space_group_name_H-M   'P 1'
#
loop_
_entity.id
_entity.type
_entity.pdbx_description
1 polymer ?
#
loop_
_entity_poly.entity_id
_entity_poly.type
_entity_poly.pdbx_seq_one_letter_code
_entity_poly.pdbx_strand_id
1 'polypeptide(L)'
;MCFFNRALSETPLVNTGKTDPKKYIINHTNFKIKDPKVTFDFYFNVLGMELLGQHDFPDIKSTLYMVGYKDQDAGAKSMFARGSMIEFEYIYGTDTDPNFKGYETGNQNQDGFGHFAII
;
A
#
# COMPACT_ATOMS: atom_id res chain seq x y z
N MET A 1 -3.15 5.04 -7.41
CA MET A 1 -4.62 5.05 -7.36
C MET A 1 -5.01 3.68 -6.83
N CYS A 2 -5.35 3.57 -5.55
CA CYS A 2 -5.80 2.31 -4.96
C CYS A 2 -7.17 1.95 -5.56
N PHE A 3 -7.27 0.81 -6.24
CA PHE A 3 -8.50 0.34 -6.84
C PHE A 3 -9.27 -0.55 -5.86
N PHE A 4 -10.08 0.07 -5.01
CA PHE A 4 -11.26 -0.59 -4.44
C PHE A 4 -12.47 -0.18 -5.27
N ASN A 5 -12.86 -1.03 -6.23
CA ASN A 5 -14.07 -0.86 -7.02
C ASN A 5 -15.32 -1.10 -6.15
N ARG A 6 -15.70 -0.08 -5.39
CA ARG A 6 -17.11 0.19 -5.09
C ARG A 6 -17.52 1.31 -6.02
N ALA A 7 -18.42 1.02 -6.96
CA ALA A 7 -19.02 2.03 -7.81
C ALA A 7 -19.55 3.17 -6.92
N LEU A 8 -19.01 4.37 -7.08
CA LEU A 8 -19.56 5.57 -6.45
C LEU A 8 -20.82 5.93 -7.24
N SER A 9 -21.96 5.31 -6.89
CA SER A 9 -23.26 5.83 -7.31
C SER A 9 -23.39 7.23 -6.74
N GLU A 10 -23.62 8.24 -7.59
CA GLU A 10 -23.87 9.63 -7.23
C GLU A 10 -25.05 9.73 -6.25
N THR A 11 -24.74 9.60 -4.98
CA THR A 11 -25.68 9.84 -3.89
C THR A 11 -25.53 11.31 -3.51
N PRO A 12 -26.64 12.05 -3.33
CA PRO A 12 -26.56 13.45 -2.94
C PRO A 12 -25.78 13.57 -1.63
N LEU A 13 -24.90 14.57 -1.53
CA LEU A 13 -24.04 14.81 -0.38
C LEU A 13 -24.89 14.87 0.89
N VAL A 14 -24.91 13.77 1.64
CA VAL A 14 -25.62 13.66 2.91
C VAL A 14 -24.97 14.61 3.91
N ASN A 15 -25.82 15.38 4.58
CA ASN A 15 -25.55 16.28 5.70
C ASN A 15 -24.27 15.92 6.48
N THR A 16 -23.26 16.79 6.37
CA THR A 16 -21.95 16.63 6.98
C THR A 16 -22.01 16.92 8.48
N GLY A 17 -22.42 15.91 9.26
CA GLY A 17 -21.99 15.83 10.64
C GLY A 17 -20.46 15.96 10.66
N LYS A 18 -19.93 17.03 11.26
CA LYS A 18 -18.49 17.26 11.34
C LYS A 18 -17.85 16.04 12.00
N THR A 19 -16.95 15.36 11.30
CA THR A 19 -16.11 14.33 11.89
C THR A 19 -15.05 14.98 12.78
N ASP A 20 -14.44 14.20 13.66
CA ASP A 20 -13.34 14.67 14.52
C ASP A 20 -11.99 14.30 13.87
N PRO A 21 -11.25 15.26 13.27
CA PRO A 21 -9.99 14.98 12.57
C PRO A 21 -8.91 14.44 13.51
N LYS A 22 -9.04 14.63 14.84
CA LYS A 22 -8.09 14.08 15.81
C LYS A 22 -8.10 12.56 15.87
N LYS A 23 -9.13 11.92 15.31
CA LYS A 23 -9.27 10.47 15.24
C LYS A 23 -8.70 9.88 13.95
N TYR A 24 -8.29 10.71 13.00
CA TYR A 24 -7.76 10.23 11.73
C TYR A 24 -6.34 9.72 11.88
N ILE A 25 -6.04 8.63 11.18
CA ILE A 25 -4.73 8.01 11.12
C ILE A 25 -4.30 7.90 9.67
N ILE A 26 -3.02 8.12 9.41
CA ILE A 26 -2.42 7.73 8.13
C ILE A 26 -2.16 6.24 8.20
N ASN A 27 -3.06 5.45 7.59
CA ASN A 27 -3.04 4.00 7.69
C ASN A 27 -1.87 3.39 6.90
N HIS A 28 -1.75 3.74 5.62
CA HIS A 28 -0.71 3.20 4.75
C HIS A 28 -0.24 4.20 3.68
N THR A 29 0.92 3.92 3.10
CA THR A 29 1.40 4.50 1.84
C THR A 29 1.51 3.41 0.79
N ASN A 30 1.00 3.64 -0.41
CA ASN A 30 1.02 2.65 -1.49
C ASN A 30 2.21 2.85 -2.43
N PHE A 31 2.88 1.74 -2.78
CA PHE A 31 3.89 1.69 -3.85
C PHE A 31 3.60 0.54 -4.81
N LYS A 32 3.84 0.76 -6.10
CA LYS A 32 3.85 -0.33 -7.07
C LYS A 32 5.20 -1.04 -7.06
N ILE A 33 5.18 -2.36 -7.15
CA ILE A 33 6.37 -3.20 -7.14
C ILE A 33 6.45 -4.08 -8.37
N LYS A 34 7.68 -4.22 -8.90
CA LYS A 34 7.94 -5.03 -10.09
C LYS A 34 7.91 -6.52 -9.75
N ASP A 35 8.59 -6.91 -8.67
CA ASP A 35 8.78 -8.31 -8.30
C ASP A 35 8.57 -8.46 -6.79
N PRO A 36 7.47 -9.13 -6.35
CA PRO A 36 7.21 -9.40 -4.95
C PRO A 36 8.35 -10.12 -4.25
N LYS A 37 9.06 -11.03 -4.92
CA LYS A 37 10.13 -11.81 -4.32
C LYS A 37 11.31 -10.92 -3.94
N VAL A 38 11.75 -10.06 -4.85
CA VAL A 38 12.86 -9.13 -4.60
C VAL A 38 12.45 -8.08 -3.56
N THR A 39 11.21 -7.58 -3.65
CA THR A 39 10.67 -6.65 -2.65
C THR A 39 10.68 -7.27 -1.26
N PHE A 40 10.09 -8.45 -1.08
CA PHE A 40 9.96 -9.04 0.25
C PHE A 40 11.28 -9.51 0.84
N ASP A 41 12.23 -9.94 0.03
CA ASP A 41 13.58 -10.20 0.51
C ASP A 41 14.18 -8.96 1.20
N PHE A 42 14.07 -7.79 0.57
CA PHE A 42 14.53 -6.53 1.16
C PHE A 42 13.72 -6.13 2.40
N TYR A 43 12.39 -6.05 2.29
CA TYR A 43 11.56 -5.53 3.39
C TYR A 43 11.53 -6.46 4.59
N PHE A 44 11.62 -7.78 4.40
CA PHE A 44 11.57 -8.74 5.50
C PHE A 44 12.96 -9.01 6.07
N ASN A 45 13.94 -9.31 5.22
CA ASN A 45 15.26 -9.74 5.71
C ASN A 45 16.20 -8.56 6.03
N VAL A 46 16.04 -7.41 5.37
CA VAL A 46 16.89 -6.22 5.63
C VAL A 46 16.20 -5.26 6.61
N LEU A 47 14.93 -4.95 6.39
CA LEU A 47 14.21 -3.96 7.20
C LEU A 47 13.45 -4.57 8.39
N GLY A 48 13.33 -5.89 8.49
CA GLY A 48 12.66 -6.57 9.59
C GLY A 48 11.14 -6.38 9.63
N MET A 49 10.52 -6.02 8.50
CA MET A 49 9.06 -5.95 8.38
C MET A 49 8.46 -7.33 8.15
N GLU A 50 7.14 -7.44 8.30
CA GLU A 50 6.39 -8.65 8.05
C GLU A 50 5.20 -8.41 7.13
N LEU A 51 4.72 -9.49 6.49
CA LEU A 51 3.46 -9.49 5.77
C LEU A 51 2.31 -9.49 6.78
N LEU A 52 1.53 -8.42 6.75
CA LEU A 52 0.37 -8.24 7.62
C LEU A 52 -0.92 -8.73 6.94
N GLY A 53 -1.00 -8.59 5.62
CA GLY A 53 -2.16 -8.99 4.85
C GLY A 53 -1.89 -9.07 3.36
N GLN A 54 -2.72 -9.84 2.67
CA GLN A 54 -2.69 -9.97 1.21
C GLN A 54 -4.12 -9.92 0.68
N HIS A 55 -4.31 -9.23 -0.44
CA HIS A 55 -5.57 -9.20 -1.14
C HIS A 55 -5.34 -9.34 -2.65
N ASP A 56 -5.87 -10.43 -3.21
CA ASP A 56 -5.77 -10.70 -4.63
C ASP A 56 -6.97 -10.14 -5.38
N PHE A 57 -6.73 -9.48 -6.50
CA PHE A 57 -7.74 -9.00 -7.44
C PHE A 57 -7.54 -9.67 -8.81
N PRO A 58 -8.02 -10.92 -9.00
CA PRO A 58 -7.81 -11.66 -10.24
C PRO A 58 -8.35 -10.95 -11.49
N ASP A 59 -9.48 -10.25 -11.35
CA ASP A 59 -10.16 -9.57 -12.47
C ASP A 59 -9.31 -8.46 -13.11
N ILE A 60 -8.49 -7.79 -12.29
CA ILE A 60 -7.56 -6.73 -12.75
C ILE A 60 -6.10 -7.17 -12.72
N LYS A 61 -5.84 -8.47 -12.51
CA LYS A 61 -4.51 -9.08 -12.48
C LYS A 61 -3.54 -8.33 -11.55
N SER A 62 -3.98 -8.10 -10.31
CA SER A 62 -3.20 -7.39 -9.30
C SER A 62 -3.30 -8.06 -7.94
N THR A 63 -2.25 -7.97 -7.13
CA THR A 63 -2.27 -8.32 -5.70
C THR A 63 -1.78 -7.13 -4.89
N LEU A 64 -2.49 -6.82 -3.79
CA LEU A 64 -2.05 -5.89 -2.76
C LEU A 64 -1.46 -6.65 -1.58
N TYR A 65 -0.29 -6.21 -1.10
CA TYR A 65 0.38 -6.75 0.07
C TYR A 65 0.56 -5.65 1.11
N MET A 66 0.00 -5.87 2.30
CA MET A 66 0.14 -4.97 3.43
C MET A 66 1.36 -5.40 4.23
N VAL A 67 2.38 -4.54 4.28
CA VAL A 67 3.66 -4.80 4.93
C VAL A 67 3.93 -3.76 6.02
N GLY A 68 4.48 -4.18 7.14
CA GLY A 68 4.86 -3.27 8.20
C GLY A 68 5.48 -3.98 9.40
N TYR A 69 5.78 -3.24 10.45
CA TYR A 69 6.27 -3.81 11.70
C TYR A 69 5.13 -4.41 12.52
N LYS A 70 5.40 -5.50 13.24
CA LYS A 70 4.42 -6.06 14.17
C LYS A 70 4.14 -5.06 15.29
N ASP A 71 2.87 -4.75 15.51
CA ASP A 71 2.47 -4.01 16.71
C ASP A 71 2.38 -5.01 17.86
N GLN A 72 2.92 -4.69 19.04
CA GLN A 72 2.84 -5.60 20.19
C GLN A 72 1.37 -5.85 20.60
N ASP A 73 0.48 -4.89 20.30
CA ASP A 73 -0.96 -4.94 20.56
C ASP A 73 -1.81 -5.37 19.35
N ALA A 74 -1.18 -5.86 18.26
CA ALA A 74 -1.84 -6.12 16.98
C ALA A 74 -3.00 -7.15 17.05
N GLY A 75 -3.05 -7.98 18.08
CA GLY A 75 -4.08 -9.02 18.24
C GLY A 75 -5.51 -8.49 18.43
N ALA A 76 -5.70 -7.21 18.76
CA ALA A 76 -7.01 -6.63 19.09
C ALA A 76 -7.56 -5.62 18.07
N LYS A 77 -6.73 -5.12 17.13
CA LYS A 77 -7.12 -4.03 16.22
C LYS A 77 -7.15 -4.50 14.77
N SER A 78 -8.17 -4.05 14.04
CA SER A 78 -8.22 -4.21 12.57
C SER A 78 -6.97 -3.60 11.92
N MET A 79 -6.48 -4.22 10.85
CA MET A 79 -5.39 -3.70 10.01
C MET A 79 -5.68 -2.30 9.46
N PHE A 80 -6.95 -1.94 9.29
CA PHE A 80 -7.36 -0.61 8.85
C PHE A 80 -7.39 0.43 9.99
N ALA A 81 -7.21 0.00 11.23
CA ALA A 81 -7.20 0.84 12.42
C ALA A 81 -5.78 1.08 12.99
N ARG A 82 -4.74 0.58 12.33
CA ARG A 82 -3.34 0.87 12.66
C ARG A 82 -2.74 1.91 11.70
N GLY A 83 -1.67 2.56 12.11
CA GLY A 83 -0.95 3.52 11.28
C GLY A 83 0.30 2.92 10.62
N SER A 84 0.85 3.66 9.67
CA SER A 84 2.24 3.50 9.20
C SER A 84 2.57 2.16 8.52
N MET A 85 1.65 1.61 7.73
CA MET A 85 1.93 0.45 6.87
C MET A 85 2.39 0.88 5.47
N ILE A 86 2.98 -0.07 4.75
CA ILE A 86 3.26 0.05 3.32
C ILE A 86 2.35 -0.92 2.58
N GLU A 87 1.59 -0.42 1.61
CA GLU A 87 0.79 -1.24 0.69
C GLU A 87 1.59 -1.41 -0.60
N PHE A 88 2.01 -2.64 -0.91
CA PHE A 88 2.63 -2.95 -2.18
C PHE A 88 1.61 -3.47 -3.17
N GLU A 89 1.52 -2.82 -4.33
CA GLU A 89 0.71 -3.27 -5.45
C GLU A 89 1.59 -3.98 -6.48
N TYR A 90 1.34 -5.27 -6.70
CA TYR A 90 1.97 -6.07 -7.74
C TYR A 90 1.00 -6.26 -8.89
N ILE A 91 1.39 -5.80 -10.08
CA ILE A 91 0.66 -6.04 -11.32
C ILE A 91 1.26 -7.28 -11.99
N TYR A 92 0.42 -8.26 -12.33
CA TYR A 92 0.89 -9.56 -12.78
C TYR A 92 1.73 -9.47 -14.06
N GLY A 93 2.83 -10.21 -14.08
CA GLY A 93 3.73 -10.32 -15.23
C GLY A 93 4.81 -9.23 -15.31
N THR A 94 4.75 -8.20 -14.46
CA THR A 94 5.78 -7.15 -14.43
C THR A 94 7.16 -7.67 -13.99
N ASP A 95 7.21 -8.76 -13.23
CA ASP A 95 8.40 -9.50 -12.83
C ASP A 95 9.07 -10.23 -14.00
N THR A 96 8.27 -10.78 -14.91
CA THR A 96 8.76 -11.58 -16.05
C THR A 96 8.97 -10.79 -17.33
N ASP A 97 8.39 -9.58 -17.46
CA ASP A 97 8.48 -8.79 -18.69
C ASP A 97 9.89 -8.18 -18.87
N PRO A 98 10.66 -8.59 -19.90
CA PRO A 98 12.00 -8.06 -20.16
C PRO A 98 11.98 -6.60 -20.63
N ASN A 99 10.85 -6.12 -21.14
CA ASN A 99 10.68 -4.74 -21.58
C ASN A 99 10.31 -3.80 -20.43
N PHE A 100 9.78 -4.34 -19.33
CA PHE A 100 9.42 -3.55 -18.17
C PHE A 100 10.65 -3.14 -17.36
N LYS A 101 11.01 -1.85 -17.46
CA LYS A 101 12.20 -1.27 -16.80
C LYS A 101 12.01 -1.02 -15.29
N GLY A 102 10.78 -1.07 -14.80
CA GLY A 102 10.43 -0.77 -13.42
C GLY A 102 9.54 0.48 -13.32
N TYR A 103 9.12 0.78 -12.09
CA TYR A 103 8.32 1.96 -11.79
C TYR A 103 9.21 3.18 -11.54
N GLU A 104 8.70 4.36 -11.88
CA GLU A 104 9.38 5.62 -11.59
C GLU A 104 9.34 5.91 -10.08
N THR A 105 10.49 6.30 -9.53
CA THR A 105 10.60 6.64 -8.10
C THR A 105 10.15 8.06 -7.79
N GLY A 106 9.90 8.89 -8.80
CA GLY A 106 9.61 10.32 -8.64
C GLY A 106 10.85 11.22 -8.52
N ASN A 107 12.05 10.64 -8.40
CA ASN A 107 13.27 11.39 -8.08
C ASN A 107 14.11 11.84 -9.28
N GLN A 108 13.79 11.43 -10.51
CA GLN A 108 14.59 11.78 -11.69
C GLN A 108 14.45 13.26 -12.07
N ASN A 109 13.21 13.75 -12.17
CA ASN A 109 12.91 15.15 -12.48
C ASN A 109 12.50 15.98 -11.24
N GLN A 110 12.54 15.36 -10.03
CA GLN A 110 12.14 15.96 -8.74
C GLN A 110 10.67 16.41 -8.60
N ASP A 111 9.79 15.94 -9.48
CA ASP A 111 8.40 16.42 -9.56
C ASP A 111 7.38 15.56 -8.78
N GLY A 112 7.81 14.78 -7.77
CA GLY A 112 6.91 13.83 -7.12
C GLY A 112 7.33 13.31 -5.76
N PHE A 113 7.00 12.05 -5.50
CA PHE A 113 7.37 11.36 -4.27
C PHE A 113 8.91 11.34 -4.10
N GLY A 114 9.38 11.62 -2.89
CA GLY A 114 10.81 11.58 -2.57
C GLY A 114 11.22 10.21 -2.03
N HIS A 115 10.90 9.97 -0.76
CA HIS A 115 11.21 8.73 -0.07
C HIS A 115 10.30 8.59 1.16
N PHE A 116 10.25 7.38 1.71
CA PHE A 116 9.83 7.17 3.09
C PHE A 116 11.09 6.88 3.92
N ALA A 117 11.00 7.09 5.23
CA ALA A 117 12.09 6.86 6.15
C ALA A 117 11.63 6.00 7.32
N ILE A 118 12.56 5.19 7.82
CA ILE A 118 12.46 4.49 9.09
C ILE A 118 13.47 5.19 10.00
N ILE A 119 13.03 5.57 11.20
CA ILE A 119 13.82 6.34 12.18
C ILE A 119 13.94 5.51 13.46
#